data_AF-A0AAD0J7M8-F1
#
_entry.id   AF-A0AAD0J7M8-F1
#
_cell.length_a   1.000
_cell.length_b   1.000
_cell.length_c   1.000
_cell.angle_alpha   90.00
_cell.angle_beta   90.00
_cell.angle_gamma   90.00
#
_symmetry.space_group_name_H-M   'P 1'
#
loop_
_entity.id
_entity.type
_entity.pdbx_description
1 polymer ?
#
loop_
_entity_poly.entity_id
_entity_poly.type
_entity_poly.pdbx_seq_one_letter_code
_entity_poly.pdbx_strand_id
1 'polypeptide(L)'
;MSTFFLKVLPIGIATDEVESLLSFLFRLASANGVTLIQLVELARRASLHSATGEHCSKPQRAFDLRAQLSAVEALSGNKDLARLTYLPLSADNGAATGRSLRDTRAWCEQCFVEDHRVGRQPFDRLIWSARFMMRCPFHKVLFRTTCPICMDPQPVRGKRNVFSTHGVDRCVHCASSLVGPTRLLRPEFRPFFGEIEVQELVGAISTGDLTSTGARCLATFYQSLDGSSRLREEMESDLLPDVAHSCLPTIANVVATACKYQVSAVSLILTPELAAEQVNRFFFDSHFVPGRARIKSEALLLQSIRTTLEAGMHSSPEHPIPTLAQVGALFAMRNLNFVSSFPVLAEKYLERTRWQAARVLDCGLG
;
A
#
# COMPACT_ATOMS: atom_id res chain seq x y z
N MET A 1 22.13 21.84 -17.09
CA MET A 1 22.97 20.77 -16.50
C MET A 1 22.81 19.54 -17.38
N SER A 2 23.92 19.00 -17.90
CA SER A 2 23.91 17.78 -18.73
C SER A 2 23.50 16.59 -17.88
N THR A 3 22.36 15.96 -18.18
CA THR A 3 21.95 14.69 -17.56
C THR A 3 22.91 13.60 -18.03
N PHE A 4 23.72 13.06 -17.11
CA PHE A 4 24.69 11.99 -17.40
C PHE A 4 24.04 10.61 -17.58
N PHE A 5 22.73 10.49 -17.34
CA PHE A 5 22.00 9.22 -17.38
C PHE A 5 21.18 9.11 -18.67
N LEU A 6 21.15 7.90 -19.25
CA LEU A 6 20.16 7.50 -20.23
C LEU A 6 18.76 7.74 -19.68
N LYS A 7 17.94 8.42 -20.49
CA LYS A 7 16.60 8.84 -20.13
C LYS A 7 15.67 7.63 -20.12
N VAL A 8 15.20 7.25 -18.94
CA VAL A 8 14.11 6.29 -18.72
C VAL A 8 12.89 7.05 -18.26
N LEU A 9 11.75 6.83 -18.91
CA LEU A 9 10.48 7.42 -18.53
C LEU A 9 9.70 6.48 -17.59
N PRO A 10 9.00 7.01 -16.56
CA PRO A 10 8.05 6.24 -15.78
C PRO A 10 6.92 5.67 -16.64
N ILE A 11 6.46 4.47 -16.29
CA ILE A 11 5.33 3.82 -16.98
C ILE A 11 4.01 4.09 -16.27
N GLY A 12 2.93 4.23 -17.03
CA GLY A 12 1.56 4.22 -16.49
C GLY A 12 1.15 5.50 -15.76
N ILE A 13 1.87 6.61 -15.98
CA ILE A 13 1.47 7.93 -15.48
C ILE A 13 0.03 8.26 -15.93
N ALA A 14 -0.76 8.86 -15.03
CA ALA A 14 -2.18 9.13 -15.21
C ALA A 14 -3.07 7.88 -15.40
N THR A 15 -2.60 6.73 -14.93
CA THR A 15 -3.37 5.47 -14.86
C THR A 15 -3.25 4.80 -13.50
N ASP A 16 -4.19 3.93 -13.16
CA ASP A 16 -4.16 3.10 -11.94
C ASP A 16 -3.07 2.01 -12.01
N GLU A 17 -2.49 1.81 -13.20
CA GLU A 17 -1.35 0.92 -13.47
C GLU A 17 -0.01 1.66 -13.36
N VAL A 18 0.05 2.83 -12.72
CA VAL A 18 1.30 3.60 -12.57
C VAL A 18 2.41 2.77 -11.94
N GLU A 19 3.61 2.92 -12.46
CA GLU A 19 4.81 2.28 -11.95
C GLU A 19 5.12 2.72 -10.52
N SER A 20 5.62 1.79 -9.70
CA SER A 20 6.17 2.10 -8.39
C SER A 20 7.58 2.68 -8.50
N LEU A 21 7.94 3.58 -7.58
CA LEU A 21 9.25 4.22 -7.57
C LEU A 21 10.40 3.20 -7.57
N LEU A 22 10.30 2.11 -6.81
CA LEU A 22 11.37 1.11 -6.77
C LEU A 22 11.58 0.41 -8.12
N SER A 23 10.50 0.09 -8.84
CA SER A 23 10.59 -0.47 -10.20
C SER A 23 11.21 0.52 -11.18
N PHE A 24 10.78 1.79 -11.12
CA PHE A 24 11.34 2.85 -11.93
C PHE A 24 12.84 3.03 -11.68
N LEU A 25 13.26 3.13 -10.41
CA LEU A 25 14.66 3.27 -10.04
C LEU A 25 15.48 2.06 -10.46
N PHE A 26 14.93 0.85 -10.39
CA PHE A 26 15.59 -0.35 -10.88
C PHE A 26 15.82 -0.28 -12.39
N ARG A 27 14.79 0.07 -13.17
CA ARG A 27 14.92 0.23 -14.64
C ARG A 27 15.90 1.35 -15.01
N LEU A 28 15.87 2.47 -14.30
CA LEU A 28 16.81 3.57 -14.48
C LEU A 28 18.25 3.12 -14.20
N ALA A 29 18.47 2.38 -13.11
CA ALA A 29 19.78 1.84 -12.75
C ALA A 29 20.29 0.84 -13.80
N SER A 30 19.45 -0.13 -14.18
CA SER A 30 19.77 -1.13 -15.20
C SER A 30 20.10 -0.50 -16.56
N ALA A 31 19.33 0.50 -17.00
CA ALA A 31 19.59 1.20 -18.26
C ALA A 31 20.95 1.91 -18.25
N ASN A 32 21.44 2.31 -17.08
CA ASN A 32 22.69 3.05 -16.91
C ASN A 32 23.87 2.19 -16.42
N GLY A 33 23.71 0.86 -16.39
CA GLY A 33 24.77 -0.06 -15.98
C GLY A 33 25.21 0.09 -14.52
N VAL A 34 24.36 0.67 -13.66
CA VAL A 34 24.63 0.86 -12.23
C VAL A 34 23.67 0.02 -11.40
N THR A 35 24.07 -0.29 -10.17
CA THR A 35 23.18 -0.89 -9.17
C THR A 35 22.24 0.17 -8.58
N LEU A 36 21.11 -0.27 -8.01
CA LEU A 36 20.19 0.63 -7.32
C LEU A 36 20.89 1.41 -6.18
N ILE A 37 21.80 0.77 -5.45
CA ILE A 37 22.58 1.41 -4.37
C ILE A 37 23.48 2.50 -4.93
N GLN A 38 24.18 2.22 -6.04
CA GLN A 38 25.01 3.22 -6.71
C GLN A 38 24.18 4.39 -7.25
N LEU A 39 23.01 4.12 -7.83
CA LEU A 39 22.11 5.17 -8.30
C LEU A 39 21.69 6.12 -7.15
N VAL A 40 21.25 5.56 -6.02
CA VAL A 40 20.85 6.36 -4.85
C VAL A 40 22.02 7.15 -4.27
N GLU A 41 23.21 6.57 -4.21
CA GLU A 41 24.42 7.25 -3.73
C GLU A 41 24.86 8.37 -4.69
N LEU A 42 24.77 8.16 -6.00
CA LEU A 42 25.02 9.19 -7.00
C LEU A 42 24.02 10.34 -6.87
N ALA A 43 22.74 10.04 -6.67
CA ALA A 43 21.70 11.04 -6.45
C ALA A 43 22.03 11.90 -5.22
N ARG A 44 22.35 11.24 -4.11
CA ARG A 44 22.76 11.91 -2.87
C ARG A 44 23.97 12.83 -3.07
N ARG A 45 24.99 12.38 -3.80
CA ARG A 45 26.18 13.20 -4.10
C ARG A 45 25.85 14.40 -4.98
N ALA A 46 25.02 14.22 -6.00
CA ALA A 46 24.61 15.31 -6.89
C ALA A 46 23.83 16.41 -6.14
N SER A 47 22.97 16.03 -5.19
CA SER A 47 22.27 16.99 -4.34
C SER A 47 23.21 17.80 -3.44
N LEU A 48 24.23 17.15 -2.85
CA LEU A 48 25.21 17.84 -2.01
C LEU A 48 26.05 18.86 -2.79
N HIS A 49 26.47 18.52 -4.02
CA HIS A 49 27.23 19.45 -4.87
C HIS A 49 26.38 20.62 -5.36
N SER A 50 25.06 20.43 -5.51
CA SER A 50 24.14 21.51 -5.86
C SER A 50 23.90 22.45 -4.68
N ALA A 51 24.01 21.96 -3.44
CA ALA A 51 23.84 22.75 -2.22
C ALA A 51 25.10 23.55 -1.82
N THR A 52 26.30 23.21 -2.31
CA THR A 52 27.56 23.89 -1.94
C THR A 52 27.73 25.33 -2.46
N GLY A 53 26.69 25.94 -3.03
CA GLY A 53 26.60 27.39 -3.28
C GLY A 53 26.12 28.20 -2.07
N GLU A 54 25.49 27.56 -1.07
CA GLU A 54 25.05 28.21 0.17
C GLU A 54 25.45 27.35 1.37
N HIS A 55 26.16 27.95 2.33
CA HIS A 55 26.60 27.30 3.56
C HIS A 55 25.41 26.70 4.35
N CYS A 56 25.30 25.37 4.37
CA CYS A 56 24.46 24.68 5.36
C CYS A 56 25.27 23.61 6.09
N SER A 57 25.94 24.05 7.16
CA SER A 57 26.63 23.24 8.14
C SER A 57 25.62 22.56 9.07
N LYS A 58 25.15 21.35 8.73
CA LYS A 58 24.66 20.33 9.67
C LYS A 58 24.55 18.96 8.98
N PRO A 59 25.05 17.87 9.59
CA PRO A 59 24.79 16.53 9.09
C PRO A 59 23.30 16.21 9.33
N GLN A 60 22.49 16.20 8.28
CA GLN A 60 21.09 15.79 8.37
C GLN A 60 21.00 14.33 8.84
N ARG A 61 20.49 14.14 10.07
CA ARG A 61 19.89 12.88 10.51
C ARG A 61 18.54 12.69 9.81
N ALA A 62 18.21 11.42 9.55
CA ALA A 62 16.99 10.85 8.99
C ALA A 62 16.76 11.07 7.47
N PHE A 63 16.56 9.95 6.80
CA PHE A 63 16.30 9.72 5.37
C PHE A 63 15.06 10.49 4.89
N ASP A 64 15.22 11.69 4.31
CA ASP A 64 14.12 12.41 3.67
C ASP A 64 13.86 11.88 2.24
N LEU A 65 12.72 11.20 2.06
CA LEU A 65 12.30 10.67 0.78
C LEU A 65 12.05 11.78 -0.26
N ARG A 66 11.60 12.98 0.15
CA ARG A 66 11.39 14.10 -0.79
C ARG A 66 12.72 14.61 -1.35
N ALA A 67 13.73 14.75 -0.50
CA ALA A 67 15.08 15.09 -0.93
C ALA A 67 15.66 14.04 -1.90
N GLN A 68 15.43 12.74 -1.64
CA GLN A 68 15.87 11.67 -2.54
C GLN A 68 15.18 11.69 -3.90
N LEU A 69 13.86 11.94 -3.92
CA LEU A 69 13.11 12.08 -5.17
C LEU A 69 13.66 13.25 -5.98
N SER A 70 13.84 14.41 -5.35
CA SER A 70 14.39 15.61 -6.00
C SER A 70 15.79 15.35 -6.57
N ALA A 71 16.62 14.60 -5.85
CA ALA A 71 17.94 14.19 -6.29
C ALA A 71 17.90 13.30 -7.56
N VAL A 72 17.00 12.33 -7.58
CA VAL A 72 16.81 11.42 -8.71
C VAL A 72 16.21 12.15 -9.91
N GLU A 73 15.27 13.09 -9.69
CA GLU A 73 14.71 13.96 -10.74
C GLU A 73 15.80 14.77 -11.41
N ALA A 74 16.67 15.43 -10.62
CA ALA A 74 17.80 16.19 -11.13
C ALA A 74 18.77 15.32 -11.96
N LEU A 75 19.06 14.10 -11.50
CA LEU A 75 19.94 13.18 -12.22
C LEU A 75 19.33 12.61 -13.50
N SER A 76 18.06 12.22 -13.45
CA SER A 76 17.39 11.51 -14.55
C SER A 76 16.72 12.43 -15.56
N GLY A 77 16.53 13.71 -15.21
CA GLY A 77 15.76 14.67 -15.99
C GLY A 77 14.25 14.42 -15.98
N ASN A 78 13.78 13.48 -15.16
CA ASN A 78 12.36 13.28 -14.91
C ASN A 78 11.82 14.29 -13.90
N LYS A 79 10.50 14.46 -13.86
CA LYS A 79 9.79 15.35 -12.94
C LYS A 79 8.65 14.58 -12.29
N ASP A 80 8.22 15.07 -11.13
CA ASP A 80 7.05 14.59 -10.38
C ASP A 80 7.09 13.10 -10.06
N LEU A 81 8.26 12.55 -9.71
CA LEU A 81 8.44 11.15 -9.30
C LEU A 81 7.69 10.80 -8.01
N ALA A 82 7.19 11.81 -7.27
CA ALA A 82 6.25 11.60 -6.18
C ALA A 82 4.99 10.83 -6.61
N ARG A 83 4.59 10.92 -7.89
CA ARG A 83 3.47 10.17 -8.49
C ARG A 83 3.69 8.65 -8.52
N LEU A 84 4.93 8.21 -8.32
CA LEU A 84 5.30 6.79 -8.24
C LEU A 84 5.33 6.27 -6.80
N THR A 85 4.76 7.03 -5.85
CA THR A 85 4.84 6.76 -4.40
C THR A 85 3.53 7.09 -3.70
N TYR A 86 3.38 6.63 -2.45
CA TYR A 86 2.33 7.11 -1.55
C TYR A 86 2.76 8.34 -0.72
N LEU A 87 3.81 9.05 -1.12
CA LEU A 87 4.28 10.24 -0.42
C LEU A 87 3.25 11.37 -0.36
N PRO A 88 2.38 11.58 -1.38
CA PRO A 88 1.27 12.53 -1.26
C PRO A 88 0.39 12.28 -0.03
N LEU A 89 0.25 11.02 0.39
CA LEU A 89 -0.56 10.61 1.55
C LEU A 89 0.18 10.74 2.90
N SER A 90 1.42 11.22 2.90
CA SER A 90 2.21 11.37 4.12
C SER A 90 2.07 12.79 4.68
N ALA A 91 1.23 12.98 5.71
CA ALA A 91 1.23 14.18 6.52
C ALA A 91 2.61 14.34 7.21
N ASP A 92 3.36 15.35 6.77
CA ASP A 92 4.70 15.79 7.21
C ASP A 92 5.79 14.71 7.44
N ASN A 93 6.91 14.86 6.72
CA ASN A 93 8.18 14.13 6.89
C ASN A 93 8.13 12.60 6.71
N GLY A 94 7.18 12.08 5.94
CA GLY A 94 7.19 10.66 5.49
C GLY A 94 6.79 9.63 6.55
N ALA A 95 6.34 10.06 7.73
CA ALA A 95 5.94 9.17 8.82
C ALA A 95 4.55 8.54 8.64
N ALA A 96 3.72 9.10 7.76
CA ALA A 96 2.29 8.76 7.65
C ALA A 96 1.94 7.58 6.72
N THR A 97 2.91 6.88 6.10
CA THR A 97 2.59 5.65 5.34
C THR A 97 2.22 4.46 6.23
N GLY A 98 2.41 4.54 7.55
CA GLY A 98 1.94 3.57 8.54
C GLY A 98 2.26 2.10 8.21
N ARG A 99 1.54 1.16 8.84
CA ARG A 99 1.57 -0.27 8.50
C ARG A 99 0.69 -0.59 7.27
N SER A 100 0.42 0.39 6.41
CA SER A 100 -0.51 0.26 5.27
C SER A 100 0.17 -0.25 4.00
N LEU A 101 1.51 -0.22 3.96
CA LEU A 101 2.31 -0.81 2.90
C LEU A 101 2.71 -2.25 3.26
N ARG A 102 2.92 -3.07 2.24
CA ARG A 102 3.31 -4.47 2.39
C ARG A 102 4.77 -4.60 2.81
N ASP A 103 5.03 -5.59 3.66
CA ASP A 103 6.40 -5.97 4.08
C ASP A 103 7.02 -7.03 3.14
N THR A 104 6.19 -7.67 2.32
CA THR A 104 6.58 -8.68 1.33
C THR A 104 6.06 -8.27 -0.04
N ARG A 105 6.88 -8.46 -1.08
CA ARG A 105 6.57 -7.98 -2.42
C ARG A 105 5.41 -8.82 -2.95
N ALA A 106 4.45 -8.14 -3.56
CA ALA A 106 3.29 -8.74 -4.18
C ALA A 106 3.28 -8.39 -5.66
N TRP A 107 2.85 -9.32 -6.52
CA TRP A 107 2.72 -9.06 -7.95
C TRP A 107 1.56 -9.83 -8.57
N CYS A 108 1.07 -9.32 -9.70
CA CYS A 108 0.17 -10.05 -10.57
C CYS A 108 0.98 -10.71 -11.70
N GLU A 109 0.91 -12.03 -11.78
CA GLU A 109 1.56 -12.79 -12.85
C GLU A 109 0.99 -12.45 -14.23
N GLN A 110 -0.33 -12.20 -14.29
CA GLN A 110 -1.01 -11.86 -15.55
C GLN A 110 -0.63 -10.46 -16.05
N CYS A 111 -0.34 -9.51 -15.15
CA CYS A 111 0.21 -8.22 -15.55
C CYS A 111 1.58 -8.37 -16.20
N PHE A 112 2.48 -9.21 -15.66
CA PHE A 112 3.77 -9.47 -16.30
C PHE A 112 3.62 -10.18 -17.65
N VAL A 113 2.71 -11.14 -17.76
CA VAL A 113 2.41 -11.79 -19.05
C VAL A 113 1.91 -10.76 -20.07
N GLU A 114 1.03 -9.85 -19.65
CA GLU A 114 0.51 -8.79 -20.48
C GLU A 114 1.59 -7.79 -20.91
N ASP A 115 2.42 -7.34 -19.96
CA ASP A 115 3.54 -6.43 -20.24
C ASP A 115 4.47 -7.05 -21.31
N HIS A 116 4.85 -8.32 -21.16
CA HIS A 116 5.63 -9.06 -22.17
C HIS A 116 4.91 -9.17 -23.51
N ARG A 117 3.61 -9.51 -23.50
CA ARG A 117 2.80 -9.67 -24.72
C ARG A 117 2.74 -8.39 -25.55
N VAL A 118 2.72 -7.22 -24.91
CA VAL A 118 2.69 -5.92 -25.60
C VAL A 118 4.08 -5.35 -25.85
N GLY A 119 5.15 -6.14 -25.65
CA GLY A 119 6.54 -5.72 -25.86
C GLY A 119 7.03 -4.67 -24.86
N ARG A 120 6.34 -4.53 -23.72
CA ARG A 120 6.69 -3.59 -22.65
C ARG A 120 7.57 -4.30 -21.62
N GLN A 121 8.59 -3.61 -21.12
CA GLN A 121 9.37 -4.11 -20.00
C GLN A 121 8.45 -4.31 -18.76
N PRO A 122 8.44 -5.49 -18.13
CA PRO A 122 7.68 -5.70 -16.91
C PRO A 122 8.07 -4.70 -15.82
N PHE A 123 7.10 -4.29 -15.01
CA PHE A 123 7.30 -3.32 -13.95
C PHE A 123 6.33 -3.56 -12.79
N ASP A 124 6.73 -3.19 -11.58
CA ASP A 124 5.81 -3.23 -10.43
C ASP A 124 4.91 -2.02 -10.45
N ARG A 125 3.60 -2.26 -10.38
CA ARG A 125 2.59 -1.20 -10.25
C ARG A 125 2.54 -0.71 -8.81
N LEU A 126 2.40 0.60 -8.59
CA LEU A 126 2.36 1.24 -7.27
C LEU A 126 1.30 0.61 -6.36
N ILE A 127 0.15 0.29 -6.94
CA ILE A 127 -0.99 -0.32 -6.25
C ILE A 127 -0.64 -1.65 -5.57
N TRP A 128 0.31 -2.42 -6.10
CA TRP A 128 0.71 -3.71 -5.53
C TRP A 128 1.37 -3.59 -4.17
N SER A 129 1.92 -2.42 -3.82
CA SER A 129 2.58 -2.21 -2.53
C SER A 129 1.62 -1.89 -1.39
N ALA A 130 0.34 -1.63 -1.66
CA ALA A 130 -0.67 -1.42 -0.63
C ALA A 130 -1.18 -2.75 -0.04
N ARG A 131 -1.44 -2.79 1.27
CA ARG A 131 -1.95 -3.99 1.96
C ARG A 131 -3.41 -4.29 1.66
N PHE A 132 -4.24 -3.27 1.46
CA PHE A 132 -5.65 -3.41 1.09
C PHE A 132 -5.84 -4.12 -0.25
N MET A 133 -4.81 -4.11 -1.10
CA MET A 133 -4.84 -4.73 -2.41
C MET A 133 -4.40 -6.19 -2.30
N MET A 134 -5.32 -7.13 -2.07
CA MET A 134 -5.00 -8.57 -2.00
C MET A 134 -5.04 -9.29 -3.37
N ARG A 135 -5.70 -8.67 -4.35
CA ARG A 135 -5.80 -9.15 -5.72
C ARG A 135 -5.46 -8.06 -6.72
N CYS A 136 -5.14 -8.49 -7.93
CA CYS A 136 -5.07 -7.60 -9.08
C CYS A 136 -6.47 -7.05 -9.41
N PRO A 137 -6.65 -5.72 -9.48
CA PRO A 137 -7.92 -5.14 -9.90
C PRO A 137 -8.18 -5.31 -11.39
N PHE A 138 -7.14 -5.55 -12.20
CA PHE A 138 -7.23 -5.69 -13.65
C PHE A 138 -7.54 -7.14 -14.06
N HIS A 139 -6.81 -8.11 -13.52
CA HIS A 139 -6.94 -9.54 -13.89
C HIS A 139 -7.76 -10.37 -12.90
N LYS A 140 -8.21 -9.79 -11.78
CA LYS A 140 -9.08 -10.46 -10.79
C LYS A 140 -8.46 -11.79 -10.27
N VAL A 141 -7.18 -11.76 -9.96
CA VAL A 141 -6.43 -12.89 -9.36
C VAL A 141 -5.70 -12.43 -8.11
N LEU A 142 -5.61 -13.28 -7.08
CA LEU A 142 -4.83 -12.98 -5.88
C LEU A 142 -3.37 -12.73 -6.25
N PHE A 143 -2.75 -11.75 -5.58
CA PHE A 143 -1.33 -11.52 -5.79
C PHE A 143 -0.49 -12.69 -5.27
N ARG A 144 0.59 -12.98 -6.00
CA ARG A 144 1.64 -13.88 -5.54
C ARG A 144 2.65 -13.10 -4.70
N THR A 145 3.23 -13.75 -3.70
CA THR A 145 4.28 -13.18 -2.83
C THR A 145 5.55 -14.03 -2.75
N THR A 146 5.50 -15.27 -3.25
CA THR A 146 6.58 -16.25 -3.25
C THR A 146 6.90 -16.74 -4.66
N CYS A 147 8.16 -17.08 -4.93
CA CYS A 147 8.55 -17.63 -6.23
C CYS A 147 7.82 -18.97 -6.48
N PRO A 148 7.23 -19.21 -7.67
CA PRO A 148 6.55 -20.48 -7.96
C PRO A 148 7.52 -21.68 -8.11
N ILE A 149 8.84 -21.43 -8.17
CA ILE A 149 9.87 -22.46 -8.36
C ILE A 149 10.59 -22.77 -7.04
N CYS A 150 11.21 -21.78 -6.40
CA CYS A 150 11.95 -22.00 -5.14
C CYS A 150 11.10 -21.74 -3.88
N MET A 151 9.86 -21.26 -4.03
CA MET A 151 8.95 -20.93 -2.92
C MET A 151 9.41 -19.80 -1.99
N ASP A 152 10.56 -19.17 -2.27
CA ASP A 152 11.05 -18.06 -1.46
C ASP A 152 10.22 -16.78 -1.61
N PRO A 153 9.90 -16.09 -0.50
CA PRO A 153 9.23 -14.79 -0.53
C PRO A 153 10.13 -13.74 -1.17
N GLN A 154 9.55 -12.87 -2.00
CA GLN A 154 10.31 -11.79 -2.63
C GLN A 154 10.38 -10.58 -1.68
N PRO A 155 11.57 -10.02 -1.43
CA PRO A 155 11.75 -8.97 -0.44
C PRO A 155 11.16 -7.63 -0.88
N VAL A 156 10.66 -6.86 0.10
CA VAL A 156 10.44 -5.39 -0.03
C VAL A 156 11.61 -4.69 0.66
N ARG A 157 11.94 -3.46 0.23
CA ARG A 157 12.77 -2.43 0.89
C ARG A 157 13.86 -2.91 1.89
N GLY A 158 15.10 -2.46 1.71
CA GLY A 158 16.13 -2.53 2.76
C GLY A 158 16.97 -3.81 2.81
N LYS A 159 16.74 -4.78 1.91
CA LYS A 159 17.70 -5.86 1.62
C LYS A 159 18.52 -5.51 0.37
N ARG A 160 19.78 -5.94 0.32
CA ARG A 160 20.76 -5.56 -0.75
C ARG A 160 20.23 -5.79 -2.17
N ASN A 161 19.29 -6.73 -2.38
CA ASN A 161 18.68 -7.04 -3.67
C ASN A 161 17.13 -7.07 -3.56
N VAL A 162 16.45 -5.99 -3.95
CA VAL A 162 14.97 -5.95 -4.03
C VAL A 162 14.46 -6.63 -5.30
N PHE A 163 15.23 -6.52 -6.39
CA PHE A 163 14.95 -7.14 -7.68
C PHE A 163 16.10 -8.02 -8.12
N SER A 164 15.80 -8.99 -8.97
CA SER A 164 16.82 -9.81 -9.61
C SER A 164 17.56 -8.99 -10.64
N THR A 165 18.86 -9.23 -10.81
CA THR A 165 19.65 -8.63 -11.90
C THR A 165 19.10 -9.01 -13.29
N HIS A 166 18.30 -10.07 -13.37
CA HIS A 166 17.69 -10.55 -14.60
C HIS A 166 16.32 -9.91 -14.93
N GLY A 167 15.79 -9.05 -14.06
CA GLY A 167 14.51 -8.37 -14.27
C GLY A 167 13.58 -8.39 -13.05
N VAL A 168 12.57 -7.52 -13.06
CA VAL A 168 11.58 -7.44 -11.97
C VAL A 168 10.65 -8.65 -11.93
N ASP A 169 10.47 -9.33 -13.05
CA ASP A 169 9.67 -10.55 -13.21
C ASP A 169 10.48 -11.82 -12.90
N ARG A 170 11.69 -11.67 -12.33
CA ARG A 170 12.60 -12.78 -11.97
C ARG A 170 12.85 -12.83 -10.48
N CYS A 171 12.98 -14.06 -9.97
CA CYS A 171 13.25 -14.33 -8.57
C CYS A 171 14.63 -13.81 -8.15
N VAL A 172 14.71 -13.13 -7.01
CA VAL A 172 15.99 -12.64 -6.46
C VAL A 172 16.91 -13.77 -5.97
N HIS A 173 16.36 -14.95 -5.71
CA HIS A 173 17.07 -16.09 -5.14
C HIS A 173 17.51 -17.11 -6.21
N CYS A 174 16.59 -17.51 -7.09
CA CYS A 174 16.84 -18.56 -8.09
C CYS A 174 16.80 -18.07 -9.55
N ALA A 175 16.63 -16.77 -9.78
CA ALA A 175 16.51 -16.14 -11.11
C ALA A 175 15.39 -16.68 -12.03
N SER A 176 14.58 -17.65 -11.57
CA SER A 176 13.46 -18.19 -12.32
C SER A 176 12.35 -17.16 -12.50
N SER A 177 11.49 -17.37 -13.51
CA SER A 177 10.30 -16.55 -13.72
C SER A 177 9.42 -16.50 -12.48
N LEU A 178 8.93 -15.31 -12.15
CA LEU A 178 7.90 -15.09 -11.14
C LEU A 178 6.49 -15.28 -11.71
N VAL A 179 6.37 -15.47 -13.03
CA VAL A 179 5.17 -16.02 -13.68
C VAL A 179 5.23 -17.52 -13.57
N GLY A 180 4.35 -18.07 -12.75
CA GLY A 180 4.14 -19.49 -12.54
C GLY A 180 3.11 -20.10 -13.50
N PRO A 181 2.87 -21.41 -13.38
CA PRO A 181 1.87 -22.11 -14.18
C PRO A 181 0.46 -21.55 -13.95
N THR A 182 -0.35 -21.44 -15.02
CA THR A 182 -1.74 -20.94 -14.97
C THR A 182 -2.60 -21.66 -13.93
N ARG A 183 -2.39 -22.97 -13.73
CA ARG A 183 -3.08 -23.78 -12.71
C ARG A 183 -2.86 -23.31 -11.26
N LEU A 184 -1.81 -22.53 -10.99
CA LEU A 184 -1.52 -21.96 -9.67
C LEU A 184 -2.13 -20.56 -9.48
N LEU A 185 -2.76 -19.99 -10.51
CA LEU A 185 -3.51 -18.75 -10.36
C LEU A 185 -4.71 -19.01 -9.45
N ARG A 186 -5.01 -18.03 -8.61
CA ARG A 186 -6.16 -18.05 -7.72
C ARG A 186 -7.10 -16.91 -8.12
N PRO A 187 -8.09 -17.16 -8.99
CA PRO A 187 -9.09 -16.16 -9.34
C PRO A 187 -9.82 -15.68 -8.09
N GLU A 188 -10.01 -14.36 -7.99
CA GLU A 188 -10.83 -13.71 -6.98
C GLU A 188 -11.54 -12.53 -7.64
N PHE A 189 -12.84 -12.65 -7.81
CA PHE A 189 -13.64 -11.66 -8.55
C PHE A 189 -14.22 -10.59 -7.62
N ARG A 190 -14.35 -10.89 -6.32
CA ARG A 190 -14.91 -9.94 -5.36
C ARG A 190 -13.80 -9.01 -4.85
N PRO A 191 -14.04 -7.69 -4.80
CA PRO A 191 -13.08 -6.78 -4.21
C PRO A 191 -12.94 -7.05 -2.72
N PHE A 192 -11.77 -6.72 -2.18
CA PHE A 192 -11.55 -6.71 -0.74
C PHE A 192 -11.88 -5.35 -0.13
N PHE A 193 -11.97 -5.31 1.20
CA PHE A 193 -12.16 -4.08 1.95
C PHE A 193 -11.02 -3.09 1.65
N GLY A 194 -11.38 -1.86 1.28
CA GLY A 194 -10.42 -0.81 0.95
C GLY A 194 -9.80 -0.89 -0.45
N GLU A 195 -10.15 -1.90 -1.26
CA GLU A 195 -9.55 -2.09 -2.59
C GLU A 195 -9.93 -0.95 -3.57
N ILE A 196 -11.18 -0.47 -3.50
CA ILE A 196 -11.68 0.59 -4.37
C ILE A 196 -11.07 1.93 -3.96
N GLU A 197 -11.03 2.18 -2.66
CA GLU A 197 -10.48 3.40 -2.07
C GLU A 197 -8.99 3.53 -2.38
N VAL A 198 -8.22 2.44 -2.31
CA VAL A 198 -6.80 2.46 -2.71
C VAL A 198 -6.63 2.66 -4.22
N GLN A 199 -7.49 2.07 -5.06
CA GLN A 199 -7.47 2.35 -6.51
C GLN A 199 -7.70 3.84 -6.78
N GLU A 200 -8.69 4.43 -6.14
CA GLU A 200 -9.02 5.85 -6.26
C GLU A 200 -7.84 6.74 -5.86
N LEU A 201 -7.21 6.45 -4.72
CA LEU A 201 -6.03 7.18 -4.25
C LEU A 201 -4.84 7.05 -5.21
N VAL A 202 -4.57 5.84 -5.72
CA VAL A 202 -3.48 5.62 -6.70
C VAL A 202 -3.77 6.35 -8.00
N GLY A 203 -5.02 6.33 -8.48
CA GLY A 203 -5.44 7.08 -9.66
C GLY A 203 -5.19 8.58 -9.50
N ALA A 204 -5.63 9.19 -8.39
CA ALA A 204 -5.44 10.62 -8.13
C ALA A 204 -3.96 11.01 -7.92
N ILE A 205 -3.16 10.15 -7.29
CA ILE A 205 -1.70 10.33 -7.21
C ILE A 205 -1.09 10.28 -8.61
N SER A 206 -1.53 9.30 -9.41
CA SER A 206 -1.01 9.05 -10.74
C SER A 206 -1.36 10.15 -11.71
N THR A 207 -2.53 10.79 -11.64
CA THR A 207 -2.91 11.95 -12.46
C THR A 207 -2.25 13.24 -12.00
N GLY A 208 -1.86 13.32 -10.73
CA GLY A 208 -1.34 14.54 -10.10
C GLY A 208 -2.42 15.37 -9.42
N ASP A 209 -3.66 14.89 -9.36
CA ASP A 209 -4.75 15.53 -8.61
C ASP A 209 -4.50 15.50 -7.10
N LEU A 210 -3.76 14.49 -6.63
CA LEU A 210 -3.35 14.33 -5.23
C LEU A 210 -1.84 14.47 -5.07
N THR A 211 -1.38 15.67 -4.73
CA THR A 211 0.05 16.00 -4.53
C THR A 211 0.47 16.03 -3.05
N SER A 212 -0.48 16.31 -2.16
CA SER A 212 -0.28 16.34 -0.71
C SER A 212 -1.58 16.15 0.05
N THR A 213 -1.50 15.55 1.24
CA THR A 213 -2.61 15.41 2.18
C THR A 213 -2.45 16.41 3.33
N GLY A 214 -3.47 17.23 3.56
CA GLY A 214 -3.50 18.13 4.72
C GLY A 214 -3.60 17.33 6.03
N ALA A 215 -2.74 17.62 7.01
CA ALA A 215 -2.68 16.89 8.27
C ALA A 215 -4.00 16.86 9.07
N ARG A 216 -4.92 17.80 8.77
CA ARG A 216 -6.21 17.95 9.44
C ARG A 216 -7.41 17.47 8.61
N CYS A 217 -7.23 16.89 7.41
CA CYS A 217 -8.36 16.59 6.53
C CYS A 217 -9.43 15.70 7.19
N LEU A 218 -9.03 14.66 7.93
CA LEU A 218 -9.96 13.83 8.69
C LEU A 218 -10.63 14.60 9.84
N ALA A 219 -9.87 15.42 10.57
CA ALA A 219 -10.43 16.24 11.65
C ALA A 219 -11.48 17.23 11.12
N THR A 220 -11.21 17.86 9.99
CA THR A 220 -12.14 18.76 9.30
C THR A 220 -13.39 18.04 8.82
N PHE A 221 -13.24 16.84 8.25
CA PHE A 221 -14.36 15.98 7.85
C PHE A 221 -15.26 15.67 9.06
N TYR A 222 -14.68 15.21 10.17
CA TYR A 222 -15.46 14.88 11.37
C TYR A 222 -16.14 16.11 11.98
N GLN A 223 -15.47 17.27 12.04
CA GLN A 223 -16.07 18.51 12.53
C GLN A 223 -17.27 18.94 11.66
N SER A 224 -17.21 18.69 10.36
CA SER A 224 -18.30 18.99 9.43
C SER A 224 -19.46 17.98 9.51
N LEU A 225 -19.19 16.76 9.98
CA LEU A 225 -20.22 15.76 10.31
C LEU A 225 -20.92 16.04 11.64
N ASP A 226 -20.19 16.60 12.62
CA ASP A 226 -20.62 16.76 14.02
C ASP A 226 -21.81 17.70 14.25
N GLY A 227 -22.38 18.31 13.19
CA GLY A 227 -23.69 18.95 13.23
C GLY A 227 -24.87 17.99 13.51
N SER A 228 -24.63 16.66 13.49
CA SER A 228 -25.65 15.63 13.64
C SER A 228 -25.25 14.61 14.71
N SER A 229 -25.47 14.90 16.01
CA SER A 229 -25.16 13.97 17.11
C SER A 229 -25.72 12.55 16.93
N ARG A 230 -26.88 12.43 16.25
CA ARG A 230 -27.52 11.16 15.88
C ARG A 230 -26.76 10.31 14.85
N LEU A 231 -25.95 10.92 13.97
CA LEU A 231 -25.09 10.17 13.02
C LEU A 231 -24.16 9.21 13.75
N ARG A 232 -23.62 9.65 14.89
CA ARG A 232 -22.63 8.87 15.63
C ARG A 232 -23.25 7.58 16.16
N GLU A 233 -24.41 7.67 16.78
CA GLU A 233 -25.15 6.53 17.33
C GLU A 233 -25.59 5.54 16.24
N GLU A 234 -26.11 6.04 15.10
CA GLU A 234 -26.56 5.17 14.00
C GLU A 234 -25.39 4.59 13.17
N MET A 235 -24.23 5.25 13.16
CA MET A 235 -23.01 4.81 12.45
C MET A 235 -22.00 4.07 13.33
N GLU A 236 -22.30 3.86 14.62
CA GLU A 236 -21.58 2.90 15.43
C GLU A 236 -21.72 1.51 14.80
N SER A 237 -20.58 0.87 14.57
CA SER A 237 -20.46 -0.48 14.07
C SER A 237 -19.38 -1.13 14.89
N ASP A 238 -19.70 -2.25 15.51
CA ASP A 238 -18.74 -3.05 16.28
C ASP A 238 -17.64 -3.66 15.39
N LEU A 239 -17.86 -3.69 14.07
CA LEU A 239 -16.98 -4.33 13.09
C LEU A 239 -16.14 -3.32 12.31
N LEU A 240 -16.68 -2.17 11.94
CA LEU A 240 -15.93 -1.16 11.21
C LEU A 240 -14.94 -0.43 12.14
N PRO A 241 -13.78 -0.01 11.62
CA PRO A 241 -12.81 0.77 12.38
C PRO A 241 -13.43 1.99 13.07
N ASP A 242 -13.15 2.11 14.37
CA ASP A 242 -13.34 3.35 15.09
C ASP A 242 -12.11 4.24 14.88
N VAL A 243 -12.24 5.25 14.02
CA VAL A 243 -11.18 6.22 13.71
C VAL A 243 -11.44 7.46 14.55
N ALA A 244 -10.50 7.81 15.44
CA ALA A 244 -10.67 8.99 16.29
C ALA A 244 -10.60 10.28 15.46
N HIS A 245 -11.37 11.28 15.89
CA HIS A 245 -11.48 12.59 15.22
C HIS A 245 -10.15 13.34 15.10
N SER A 246 -9.15 13.00 15.92
CA SER A 246 -7.81 13.59 15.92
C SER A 246 -6.75 12.71 15.24
N CYS A 247 -7.13 11.63 14.57
CA CYS A 247 -6.18 10.74 13.91
C CYS A 247 -5.49 11.41 12.72
N LEU A 248 -4.20 11.12 12.54
CA LEU A 248 -3.45 11.48 11.34
C LEU A 248 -4.06 10.79 10.10
N PRO A 249 -4.03 11.43 8.92
CA PRO A 249 -4.59 10.90 7.68
C PRO A 249 -3.67 9.87 7.04
N THR A 250 -3.43 8.77 7.75
CA THR A 250 -2.73 7.60 7.18
C THR A 250 -3.62 6.94 6.14
N ILE A 251 -3.02 6.18 5.21
CA ILE A 251 -3.77 5.39 4.21
C ILE A 251 -4.84 4.54 4.89
N ALA A 252 -4.49 3.85 5.99
CA ALA A 252 -5.44 3.02 6.72
C ALA A 252 -6.62 3.81 7.28
N ASN A 253 -6.37 4.97 7.88
CA ASN A 253 -7.45 5.80 8.44
C ASN A 253 -8.33 6.38 7.34
N VAL A 254 -7.74 6.89 6.25
CA VAL A 254 -8.50 7.43 5.11
C VAL A 254 -9.38 6.36 4.48
N VAL A 255 -8.83 5.17 4.20
CA VAL A 255 -9.58 4.04 3.64
C VAL A 255 -10.70 3.61 4.59
N ALA A 256 -10.40 3.46 5.88
CA ALA A 256 -11.39 3.07 6.86
C ALA A 256 -12.54 4.08 6.98
N THR A 257 -12.23 5.39 7.02
CA THR A 257 -13.23 6.46 7.03
C THR A 257 -14.04 6.46 5.75
N ALA A 258 -13.40 6.34 4.57
CA ALA A 258 -14.07 6.27 3.28
C ALA A 258 -15.06 5.09 3.23
N CYS A 259 -14.64 3.89 3.62
CA CYS A 259 -15.50 2.71 3.65
C CYS A 259 -16.65 2.85 4.66
N LYS A 260 -16.40 3.42 5.84
CA LYS A 260 -17.41 3.60 6.91
C LYS A 260 -18.50 4.59 6.49
N TYR A 261 -18.09 5.72 5.93
CA TYR A 261 -18.99 6.81 5.55
C TYR A 261 -19.44 6.74 4.08
N GLN A 262 -18.95 5.77 3.30
CA GLN A 262 -19.25 5.58 1.87
C GLN A 262 -19.00 6.82 1.02
N VAL A 263 -17.86 7.47 1.27
CA VAL A 263 -17.41 8.66 0.55
C VAL A 263 -16.12 8.38 -0.19
N SER A 264 -15.86 9.17 -1.21
CA SER A 264 -14.60 9.16 -1.96
C SER A 264 -13.40 9.39 -1.03
N ALA A 265 -12.39 8.52 -1.10
CA ALA A 265 -11.16 8.63 -0.33
C ALA A 265 -10.36 9.87 -0.75
N VAL A 266 -10.44 10.25 -2.02
CA VAL A 266 -9.83 11.48 -2.56
C VAL A 266 -10.56 12.71 -2.03
N SER A 267 -11.90 12.70 -2.03
CA SER A 267 -12.71 13.80 -1.50
C SER A 267 -12.49 14.02 -0.01
N LEU A 268 -12.30 12.95 0.77
CA LEU A 268 -11.91 13.06 2.19
C LEU A 268 -10.60 13.83 2.41
N ILE A 269 -9.68 13.78 1.44
CA ILE A 269 -8.39 14.43 1.54
C ILE A 269 -8.46 15.86 0.99
N LEU A 270 -9.03 16.04 -0.20
CA LEU A 270 -8.98 17.29 -0.94
C LEU A 270 -10.11 18.26 -0.56
N THR A 271 -11.29 17.73 -0.23
CA THR A 271 -12.51 18.51 0.05
C THR A 271 -13.33 17.87 1.19
N PRO A 272 -12.77 17.79 2.41
CA PRO A 272 -13.38 17.05 3.52
C PRO A 272 -14.78 17.57 3.91
N GLU A 273 -15.05 18.86 3.77
CA GLU A 273 -16.37 19.45 4.07
C GLU A 273 -17.43 18.95 3.08
N LEU A 274 -17.12 18.93 1.77
CA LEU A 274 -18.02 18.41 0.74
C LEU A 274 -18.27 16.90 0.91
N ALA A 275 -17.24 16.15 1.32
CA ALA A 275 -17.41 14.73 1.64
C ALA A 275 -18.36 14.56 2.83
N ALA A 276 -18.27 15.40 3.88
CA ALA A 276 -19.20 15.36 5.00
C ALA A 276 -20.64 15.74 4.59
N GLU A 277 -20.81 16.75 3.73
CA GLU A 277 -22.12 17.10 3.17
C GLU A 277 -22.76 15.95 2.40
N GLN A 278 -21.98 15.17 1.65
CA GLN A 278 -22.50 13.98 0.94
C GLN A 278 -23.07 12.94 1.90
N VAL A 279 -22.42 12.72 3.05
CA VAL A 279 -22.93 11.83 4.10
C VAL A 279 -24.25 12.37 4.65
N ASN A 280 -24.30 13.68 4.93
CA ASN A 280 -25.49 14.33 5.49
C ASN A 280 -26.72 14.26 4.56
N ARG A 281 -26.53 14.09 3.24
CA ARG A 281 -27.63 13.91 2.27
C ARG A 281 -28.37 12.58 2.40
N PHE A 282 -27.82 11.60 3.13
CA PHE A 282 -28.50 10.33 3.41
C PHE A 282 -29.46 10.40 4.60
N PHE A 283 -29.71 11.60 5.14
CA PHE A 283 -30.78 11.84 6.10
C PHE A 283 -32.11 12.11 5.42
N PHE A 284 -33.11 11.30 5.76
CA PHE A 284 -34.51 11.54 5.44
C PHE A 284 -35.31 11.51 6.74
N ASP A 285 -36.12 12.55 7.01
CA ASP A 285 -36.95 12.66 8.22
C ASP A 285 -36.21 12.38 9.54
N SER A 286 -34.99 12.90 9.68
CA SER A 286 -34.14 12.68 10.88
C SER A 286 -33.71 11.23 11.13
N HIS A 287 -33.82 10.37 10.11
CA HIS A 287 -33.30 9.01 10.09
C HIS A 287 -32.19 8.88 9.05
N PHE A 288 -31.06 8.27 9.43
CA PHE A 288 -30.06 7.87 8.46
C PHE A 288 -30.58 6.68 7.65
N VAL A 289 -30.65 6.85 6.34
CA VAL A 289 -30.90 5.74 5.42
C VAL A 289 -29.54 5.30 4.89
N PRO A 290 -28.88 4.30 5.50
CA PRO A 290 -27.63 3.81 4.97
C PRO A 290 -27.87 3.36 3.54
N GLY A 291 -27.06 3.88 2.61
CA GLY A 291 -26.99 3.30 1.28
C GLY A 291 -26.75 1.79 1.40
N ARG A 292 -27.30 1.00 0.48
CA ARG A 292 -27.11 -0.48 0.40
C ARG A 292 -25.63 -0.91 0.43
N ALA A 293 -24.67 0.01 0.37
CA ALA A 293 -23.24 -0.25 0.43
C ALA A 293 -22.67 -0.45 1.85
N ARG A 294 -23.32 -0.04 2.96
CA ARG A 294 -22.76 -0.28 4.33
C ARG A 294 -22.66 -1.76 4.67
N ILE A 295 -23.75 -2.49 4.43
CA ILE A 295 -23.83 -3.95 4.64
C ILE A 295 -22.78 -4.66 3.77
N LYS A 296 -22.53 -4.13 2.57
CA LYS A 296 -21.46 -4.64 1.69
C LYS A 296 -20.09 -4.41 2.31
N SER A 297 -19.79 -3.23 2.85
CA SER A 297 -18.47 -2.93 3.44
C SER A 297 -18.13 -3.84 4.63
N GLU A 298 -19.06 -4.11 5.54
CA GLU A 298 -18.83 -5.01 6.69
C GLU A 298 -18.65 -6.46 6.24
N ALA A 299 -19.48 -6.94 5.30
CA ALA A 299 -19.33 -8.27 4.73
C ALA A 299 -17.98 -8.41 3.99
N LEU A 300 -17.55 -7.39 3.26
CA LEU A 300 -16.25 -7.34 2.60
C LEU A 300 -15.10 -7.32 3.60
N LEU A 301 -15.23 -6.59 4.71
CA LEU A 301 -14.24 -6.56 5.79
C LEU A 301 -14.07 -7.95 6.41
N LEU A 302 -15.18 -8.59 6.83
CA LEU A 302 -15.16 -9.94 7.38
C LEU A 302 -14.59 -10.96 6.40
N GLN A 303 -14.96 -10.88 5.12
CA GLN A 303 -14.41 -11.75 4.08
C GLN A 303 -12.90 -11.52 3.89
N SER A 304 -12.44 -10.26 3.96
CA SER A 304 -11.02 -9.90 3.85
C SER A 304 -10.21 -10.46 5.01
N ILE A 305 -10.75 -10.35 6.23
CA ILE A 305 -10.15 -10.91 7.44
C ILE A 305 -10.08 -12.43 7.33
N ARG A 306 -11.19 -13.09 7.01
CA ARG A 306 -11.24 -14.55 6.85
C ARG A 306 -10.21 -15.04 5.84
N THR A 307 -10.15 -14.42 4.66
CA THR A 307 -9.20 -14.78 3.61
C THR A 307 -7.76 -14.61 4.07
N THR A 308 -7.47 -13.55 4.84
CA THR A 308 -6.14 -13.32 5.44
C THR A 308 -5.78 -14.42 6.44
N LEU A 309 -6.70 -14.79 7.32
CA LEU A 309 -6.50 -15.85 8.31
C LEU A 309 -6.29 -17.20 7.63
N GLU A 310 -7.14 -17.54 6.66
CA GLU A 310 -7.02 -18.77 5.88
C GLU A 310 -5.69 -18.81 5.12
N ALA A 311 -5.27 -17.71 4.48
CA ALA A 311 -3.98 -17.64 3.80
C ALA A 311 -2.80 -17.90 4.76
N GLY A 312 -2.86 -17.36 5.97
CA GLY A 312 -1.89 -17.67 7.03
C GLY A 312 -1.87 -19.16 7.38
N MET A 313 -3.02 -19.79 7.53
CA MET A 313 -3.12 -21.22 7.84
C MET A 313 -2.60 -22.14 6.72
N HIS A 314 -2.72 -21.74 5.46
CA HIS A 314 -2.20 -22.52 4.32
C HIS A 314 -0.71 -22.28 4.04
N SER A 315 -0.10 -21.25 4.64
CA SER A 315 1.33 -21.02 4.48
C SER A 315 2.15 -22.10 5.18
N SER A 316 3.40 -22.33 4.73
CA SER A 316 4.33 -23.29 5.35
C SER A 316 4.46 -23.03 6.86
N PRO A 317 4.49 -24.06 7.73
CA PRO A 317 4.59 -23.89 9.18
C PRO A 317 5.75 -23.00 9.63
N GLU A 318 6.86 -23.04 8.89
CA GLU A 318 8.07 -22.27 9.16
C GLU A 318 7.95 -20.79 8.78
N HIS A 319 6.96 -20.43 7.95
CA HIS A 319 6.74 -19.05 7.55
C HIS A 319 5.97 -18.29 8.63
N PRO A 320 6.53 -17.23 9.23
CA PRO A 320 5.86 -16.47 10.27
C PRO A 320 4.59 -15.81 9.71
N ILE A 321 3.48 -15.97 10.43
CA ILE A 321 2.19 -15.35 10.08
C ILE A 321 1.87 -14.19 11.04
N PRO A 322 1.12 -13.16 10.60
CA PRO A 322 0.78 -12.04 11.48
C PRO A 322 -0.11 -12.51 12.63
N THR A 323 0.02 -11.95 13.84
CA THR A 323 -0.88 -12.25 14.97
C THR A 323 -2.30 -11.72 14.72
N LEU A 324 -3.30 -12.19 15.47
CA LEU A 324 -4.68 -11.65 15.37
C LEU A 324 -4.73 -10.13 15.59
N ALA A 325 -3.95 -9.60 16.53
CA ALA A 325 -3.81 -8.17 16.76
C ALA A 325 -3.18 -7.44 15.57
N GLN A 326 -2.18 -8.05 14.93
CA GLN A 326 -1.60 -7.50 13.71
C GLN A 326 -2.61 -7.52 12.56
N VAL A 327 -3.38 -8.60 12.38
CA VAL A 327 -4.46 -8.69 11.39
C VAL A 327 -5.53 -7.62 11.63
N GLY A 328 -6.00 -7.44 12.88
CA GLY A 328 -6.92 -6.36 13.22
C GLY A 328 -6.36 -4.97 12.86
N ALA A 329 -5.08 -4.72 13.20
CA ALA A 329 -4.41 -3.49 12.84
C ALA A 329 -4.28 -3.29 11.32
N LEU A 330 -4.17 -4.36 10.51
CA LEU A 330 -4.15 -4.24 9.04
C LEU A 330 -5.42 -3.61 8.48
N PHE A 331 -6.55 -3.90 9.12
CA PHE A 331 -7.86 -3.40 8.73
C PHE A 331 -8.33 -2.23 9.60
N ALA A 332 -7.42 -1.55 10.29
CA ALA A 332 -7.69 -0.44 11.20
C ALA A 332 -8.66 -0.77 12.36
N MET A 333 -8.81 -2.05 12.71
CA MET A 333 -9.66 -2.46 13.83
C MET A 333 -8.93 -2.27 15.17
N ARG A 334 -9.61 -1.65 16.14
CA ARG A 334 -9.11 -1.46 17.51
C ARG A 334 -9.41 -2.64 18.43
N ASN A 335 -10.49 -3.36 18.16
CA ASN A 335 -10.92 -4.55 18.90
C ASN A 335 -10.79 -5.79 18.00
N LEU A 336 -10.81 -6.97 18.62
CA LEU A 336 -10.79 -8.25 17.91
C LEU A 336 -12.21 -8.81 17.75
N ASN A 337 -13.21 -7.95 17.57
CA ASN A 337 -14.62 -8.36 17.50
C ASN A 337 -14.88 -9.38 16.39
N PHE A 338 -14.07 -9.38 15.32
CA PHE A 338 -14.15 -10.38 14.25
C PHE A 338 -13.87 -11.81 14.71
N VAL A 339 -13.24 -12.02 15.86
CA VAL A 339 -12.96 -13.36 16.41
C VAL A 339 -14.26 -14.13 16.68
N SER A 340 -15.31 -13.43 17.14
CA SER A 340 -16.63 -14.04 17.35
C SER A 340 -17.29 -14.49 16.04
N SER A 341 -16.93 -13.87 14.92
CA SER A 341 -17.42 -14.24 13.59
C SER A 341 -16.78 -15.53 13.06
N PHE A 342 -15.61 -15.92 13.57
CA PHE A 342 -14.85 -17.09 13.10
C PHE A 342 -14.17 -17.87 14.25
N PRO A 343 -14.91 -18.35 15.27
CA PRO A 343 -14.32 -18.85 16.52
C PRO A 343 -13.30 -19.98 16.30
N VAL A 344 -13.67 -20.99 15.50
CA VAL A 344 -12.81 -22.15 15.21
C VAL A 344 -11.55 -21.75 14.43
N LEU A 345 -11.68 -20.85 13.46
CA LEU A 345 -10.54 -20.40 12.66
C LEU A 345 -9.59 -19.54 13.50
N ALA A 346 -10.14 -18.64 14.31
CA ALA A 346 -9.37 -17.77 15.19
C ALA A 346 -8.60 -18.57 16.24
N GLU A 347 -9.19 -19.61 16.82
CA GLU A 347 -8.54 -20.51 17.77
C GLU A 347 -7.34 -21.23 17.14
N LYS A 348 -7.54 -21.91 16.01
CA LYS A 348 -6.46 -22.58 15.26
C LYS A 348 -5.33 -21.62 14.86
N TYR A 349 -5.72 -20.42 14.45
CA TYR A 349 -4.77 -19.37 14.06
C TYR A 349 -3.95 -18.89 15.26
N LEU A 350 -4.59 -18.71 16.41
CA LEU A 350 -3.93 -18.33 17.67
C LEU A 350 -2.95 -19.41 18.12
N GLU A 351 -3.35 -20.69 18.10
CA GLU A 351 -2.46 -21.83 18.39
C GLU A 351 -1.21 -21.81 17.52
N ARG A 352 -1.39 -21.61 16.21
CA ARG A 352 -0.26 -21.52 15.27
C ARG A 352 0.67 -20.36 15.60
N THR A 353 0.13 -19.16 15.85
CA THR A 353 0.98 -18.00 16.19
C THR A 353 1.72 -18.17 17.52
N ARG A 354 1.11 -18.83 18.51
CA ARG A 354 1.75 -19.19 19.78
C ARG A 354 2.88 -20.19 19.58
N TRP A 355 2.64 -21.22 18.77
CA TRP A 355 3.68 -22.21 18.43
C TRP A 355 4.88 -21.56 17.72
N GLN A 356 4.64 -20.65 16.77
CA GLN A 356 5.70 -19.91 16.09
C GLN A 356 6.48 -19.01 17.06
N ALA A 357 5.80 -18.33 17.98
CA ALA A 357 6.44 -17.49 18.99
C ALA A 357 7.31 -18.32 19.95
N ALA A 358 6.84 -19.48 20.40
CA ALA A 358 7.61 -20.39 21.26
C ALA A 358 8.92 -20.83 20.58
N ARG A 359 8.86 -21.25 19.30
CA ARG A 359 10.05 -21.62 18.54
C ARG A 359 11.08 -20.49 18.41
N VAL A 360 10.64 -19.25 18.24
CA VAL A 360 11.56 -18.10 18.15
C VAL A 360 12.28 -17.87 19.48
N LEU A 361 11.59 -18.07 20.61
CA LEU A 361 12.19 -17.95 21.94
C LEU A 361 13.17 -19.10 22.21
N ASP A 362 12.83 -20.33 21.84
CA ASP A 362 13.69 -21.50 22.01
C ASP A 362 14.97 -21.43 21.16
N CYS A 363 14.87 -20.88 19.94
CA CYS A 363 16.03 -20.67 19.06
C CYS A 363 16.91 -19.46 19.44
N GLY A 364 16.44 -18.58 20.35
CA GLY A 364 17.17 -17.39 20.80
C GLY A 364 18.03 -17.57 22.05
N LEU A 365 17.98 -18.76 22.66
CA LEU A 365 18.72 -19.12 23.89
C LEU A 365 19.91 -20.08 23.63
N GLY A 366 20.26 -20.31 22.36
CA GLY A 366 21.33 -21.23 21.92
C GLY A 366 22.60 -20.53 21.47
#